data_AF-A0A1F7CSF7-F1
#
_entry.id   AF-A0A1F7CSF7-F1
#
_cell.length_a   1.000
_cell.length_b   1.000
_cell.length_c   1.000
_cell.angle_alpha   90.00
_cell.angle_beta   90.00
_cell.angle_gamma   90.00
#
_symmetry.space_group_name_H-M   'P 1'
#
loop_
_entity.id
_entity.type
_entity.pdbx_description
1 polymer ?
#
loop_
_entity_poly.entity_id
_entity_poly.type
_entity_poly.pdbx_seq_one_letter_code
_entity_poly.pdbx_strand_id
1 'polypeptide(L)'
;MRKTPSSTLGITLLLSLLIGGNAVAQSPCDTVRIEKGEGEYQACLRDDREARARELVDIYRKQIDYQRKTREFSYEQRRQKAEILWKQADFSLERQKQDAEQRISLLRLTNGDNPEIRRLEVRIDELQQHRDLQRVQKDRMIDLYNDRQRMELIYLEVQFQRYELSVRGLSALNFEW
;
A
#
# COMPACT_ATOMS: atom_id res chain seq x y z
N MET A 1 -55.22 -42.62 -17.72
CA MET A 1 -54.88 -42.22 -16.34
C MET A 1 -54.30 -40.81 -16.36
N ARG A 2 -54.91 -39.90 -15.56
CA ARG A 2 -54.42 -38.58 -15.05
C ARG A 2 -54.04 -37.49 -16.09
N LYS A 3 -54.86 -36.44 -16.31
CA LYS A 3 -55.23 -35.25 -15.49
C LYS A 3 -54.22 -34.08 -15.55
N THR A 4 -54.49 -33.13 -16.48
CA THR A 4 -54.55 -31.64 -16.33
C THR A 4 -53.31 -30.87 -15.82
N PRO A 5 -53.27 -29.50 -15.82
CA PRO A 5 -52.46 -28.70 -16.74
C PRO A 5 -51.64 -27.60 -16.00
N SER A 6 -51.17 -26.58 -16.75
CA SER A 6 -50.91 -25.19 -16.31
C SER A 6 -49.81 -24.91 -15.27
N SER A 7 -48.75 -24.21 -15.69
CA SER A 7 -48.01 -23.26 -14.84
C SER A 7 -47.20 -22.24 -15.67
N THR A 8 -47.85 -21.59 -16.65
CA THR A 8 -47.35 -20.34 -17.26
C THR A 8 -48.15 -19.16 -16.76
N LEU A 9 -48.19 -18.96 -15.44
CA LEU A 9 -48.74 -17.76 -14.78
C LEU A 9 -48.10 -17.71 -13.39
N GLY A 10 -46.98 -16.99 -13.24
CA GLY A 10 -46.29 -16.96 -11.95
C GLY A 10 -45.16 -15.95 -11.80
N ILE A 11 -44.98 -15.00 -12.71
CA ILE A 11 -43.92 -13.96 -12.57
C ILE A 11 -44.49 -12.53 -12.61
N THR A 12 -45.74 -12.34 -12.99
CA THR A 12 -46.37 -11.02 -13.15
C THR A 12 -47.33 -10.62 -12.02
N LEU A 13 -47.07 -11.03 -10.78
CA LEU A 13 -47.90 -10.63 -9.62
C LEU A 13 -47.13 -10.17 -8.37
N LEU A 14 -45.81 -9.97 -8.47
CA LEU A 14 -45.00 -9.39 -7.39
C LEU A 14 -44.60 -7.92 -7.62
N LEU A 15 -44.98 -7.32 -8.75
CA LEU A 15 -44.70 -5.90 -9.06
C LEU A 15 -45.84 -4.93 -8.73
N SER A 16 -47.03 -5.42 -8.36
CA SER A 16 -48.23 -4.59 -8.16
C SER A 16 -48.61 -4.36 -6.69
N LEU A 17 -47.78 -4.77 -5.72
CA LEU A 17 -48.03 -4.60 -4.27
C LEU A 17 -47.18 -3.50 -3.60
N LEU A 18 -46.40 -2.72 -4.37
CA LEU A 18 -45.65 -1.57 -3.85
C LEU A 18 -46.30 -0.21 -4.16
N ILE A 19 -47.51 -0.20 -4.73
CA ILE A 19 -48.30 1.02 -4.94
C ILE A 19 -49.32 1.10 -3.82
N GLY A 20 -48.83 1.36 -2.60
CA GLY A 20 -49.66 1.39 -1.40
C GLY A 20 -49.01 2.23 -0.32
N GLY A 21 -49.12 3.55 -0.46
CA GLY A 21 -48.73 4.52 0.57
C GLY A 21 -47.40 5.20 0.31
N ASN A 22 -47.39 6.20 -0.58
CA ASN A 22 -46.46 7.32 -0.44
C ASN A 22 -46.89 8.13 0.80
N ALA A 23 -46.68 7.58 1.99
CA ALA A 23 -46.30 8.44 3.10
C ALA A 23 -44.93 8.96 2.66
N VAL A 24 -44.90 10.19 2.13
CA VAL A 24 -43.64 10.92 1.98
C VAL A 24 -43.03 10.87 3.37
N ALA A 25 -42.01 10.04 3.57
CA ALA A 25 -41.27 10.02 4.82
C ALA A 25 -40.68 11.42 4.92
N GLN A 26 -41.34 12.29 5.68
CA GLN A 26 -40.84 13.61 5.96
C GLN A 26 -39.44 13.40 6.52
N SER A 27 -38.45 14.03 5.88
CA SER A 27 -37.12 14.06 6.46
C SER A 27 -37.25 14.58 7.89
N PRO A 28 -36.45 14.09 8.87
CA PRO A 28 -36.40 14.67 10.20
C PRO A 28 -36.30 16.21 10.16
N CYS A 29 -35.62 16.77 9.15
CA CYS A 29 -35.54 18.21 8.92
C CYS A 29 -36.83 18.84 8.38
N ASP A 30 -37.65 18.13 7.60
CA ASP A 30 -38.93 18.66 7.12
C ASP A 30 -39.89 18.95 8.29
N THR A 31 -39.83 18.15 9.36
CA THR A 31 -40.54 18.40 10.62
C THR A 31 -39.99 19.65 11.33
N VAL A 32 -38.67 19.82 11.37
CA VAL A 32 -38.02 21.04 11.92
C VAL A 32 -38.45 22.29 11.15
N ARG A 33 -38.61 22.21 9.83
CA ARG A 33 -39.12 23.33 9.02
C ARG A 33 -40.52 23.76 9.45
N ILE A 34 -41.40 22.80 9.70
CA ILE A 34 -42.79 23.05 10.09
C ILE A 34 -42.86 23.62 11.51
N GLU A 35 -42.05 23.13 12.44
CA GLU A 35 -42.13 23.49 13.86
C GLU A 35 -41.29 24.72 14.24
N LYS A 36 -40.13 24.91 13.60
CA LYS A 36 -39.11 25.88 14.01
C LYS A 36 -38.72 26.88 12.90
N GLY A 37 -39.29 26.74 11.70
CA GLY A 37 -39.08 27.65 10.58
C GLY A 37 -37.82 27.38 9.76
N GLU A 38 -37.62 28.21 8.72
CA GLU A 38 -36.64 27.97 7.66
C GLU A 38 -35.17 28.04 8.12
N GLY A 39 -34.86 28.88 9.11
CA GLY A 39 -33.49 28.98 9.65
C GLY A 39 -33.01 27.68 10.31
N GLU A 40 -33.83 27.12 11.19
CA GLU A 40 -33.56 25.84 11.87
C GLU A 40 -33.60 24.66 10.88
N TYR A 41 -34.41 24.75 9.84
CA TYR A 41 -34.41 23.78 8.75
C TYR A 41 -33.07 23.73 8.02
N GLN A 42 -32.51 24.88 7.63
CA GLN A 42 -31.22 24.93 6.95
C GLN A 42 -30.07 24.43 7.85
N ALA A 43 -30.13 24.71 9.16
CA ALA A 43 -29.20 24.15 10.13
C ALA A 43 -29.31 22.61 10.20
N CYS A 44 -30.53 22.08 10.28
CA CYS A 44 -30.77 20.63 10.26
C CYS A 44 -30.22 19.97 8.99
N LEU A 45 -30.50 20.54 7.81
CA LEU A 45 -29.98 20.01 6.54
C LEU A 45 -28.46 20.01 6.48
N ARG A 46 -27.81 21.04 7.04
CA ARG A 46 -26.35 21.12 7.11
C ARG A 46 -25.80 20.01 8.01
N ASP A 47 -26.41 19.79 9.17
CA ASP A 47 -25.96 18.79 10.13
C ASP A 47 -26.17 17.36 9.59
N ASP A 48 -27.29 17.09 8.92
CA ASP A 48 -27.54 15.83 8.20
C ASP A 48 -26.50 15.56 7.10
N ARG A 49 -26.14 16.59 6.31
CA ARG A 49 -25.10 16.49 5.27
C ARG A 49 -23.73 16.21 5.88
N GLU A 50 -23.37 16.88 6.97
CA GLU A 50 -22.10 16.66 7.66
C GLU A 50 -22.04 15.27 8.32
N ALA A 51 -23.15 14.79 8.90
CA ALA A 51 -23.23 13.44 9.46
C ALA A 51 -22.98 12.37 8.37
N ARG A 52 -23.65 12.51 7.22
CA ARG A 52 -23.44 11.61 6.07
C ARG A 52 -22.02 11.71 5.52
N ALA A 53 -21.47 12.92 5.41
CA ALA A 53 -20.10 13.12 4.97
C ALA A 53 -19.10 12.41 5.91
N ARG A 54 -19.29 12.50 7.23
CA ARG A 54 -18.44 11.79 8.21
C ARG A 54 -18.51 10.28 8.07
N GLU A 55 -19.69 9.71 7.86
CA GLU A 55 -19.84 8.28 7.63
C GLU A 55 -19.05 7.82 6.39
N LEU A 56 -19.20 8.56 5.28
CA LEU A 56 -18.47 8.29 4.04
C LEU A 56 -16.95 8.43 4.21
N VAL A 57 -16.50 9.47 4.92
CA VAL A 57 -15.09 9.69 5.25
C VAL A 57 -14.53 8.54 6.09
N ASP A 58 -15.27 8.03 7.07
CA ASP A 58 -14.82 6.90 7.90
C ASP A 58 -14.68 5.61 7.10
N ILE A 59 -15.64 5.34 6.21
CA ILE A 59 -15.56 4.20 5.28
C ILE A 59 -14.32 4.33 4.38
N TYR A 60 -14.09 5.50 3.80
CA TYR A 60 -12.94 5.73 2.93
C TYR A 60 -11.61 5.69 3.68
N ARG A 61 -11.58 6.17 4.94
CA ARG A 61 -10.40 6.06 5.82
C ARG A 61 -9.97 4.61 5.98
N LYS A 62 -10.92 3.70 6.24
CA LYS A 62 -10.63 2.25 6.36
C LYS A 62 -10.02 1.67 5.08
N GLN A 63 -10.48 2.12 3.92
CA GLN A 63 -9.91 1.73 2.63
C GLN A 63 -8.47 2.24 2.46
N ILE A 64 -8.21 3.51 2.81
CA ILE A 64 -6.87 4.10 2.78
C ILE A 64 -5.92 3.39 3.76
N ASP A 65 -6.39 3.08 4.96
CA ASP A 65 -5.60 2.34 5.96
C ASP A 65 -5.23 0.93 5.49
N TYR A 66 -6.15 0.25 4.80
CA TYR A 66 -5.85 -1.02 4.16
C TYR A 66 -4.76 -0.86 3.10
N GLN A 67 -4.89 0.12 2.20
CA GLN A 67 -3.88 0.40 1.17
C GLN A 67 -2.51 0.77 1.76
N ARG A 68 -2.49 1.57 2.83
CA ARG A 68 -1.27 1.93 3.59
C ARG A 68 -0.57 0.66 4.07
N LYS A 69 -1.28 -0.23 4.78
CA LYS A 69 -0.72 -1.50 5.28
C LYS A 69 -0.21 -2.40 4.17
N THR A 70 -0.94 -2.52 3.05
CA THR A 70 -0.50 -3.31 1.90
C THR A 70 0.80 -2.76 1.30
N ARG A 71 0.93 -1.44 1.16
CA ARG A 71 2.16 -0.81 0.65
C ARG A 71 3.33 -0.99 1.60
N GLU A 72 3.13 -0.72 2.90
CA GLU A 72 4.13 -0.93 3.95
C GLU A 72 4.66 -2.37 3.93
N PHE A 73 3.75 -3.34 3.87
CA PHE A 73 4.10 -4.77 3.79
C PHE A 73 4.88 -5.09 2.51
N SER A 74 4.45 -4.59 1.35
CA SER A 74 5.15 -4.84 0.08
C SER A 74 6.57 -4.27 0.07
N TYR A 75 6.76 -3.04 0.59
CA TYR A 75 8.09 -2.44 0.69
C TYR A 75 8.98 -3.16 1.70
N GLU A 76 8.41 -3.68 2.79
CA GLU A 76 9.12 -4.51 3.74
C GLU A 76 9.64 -5.80 3.09
N GLN A 77 8.80 -6.50 2.32
CA GLN A 77 9.22 -7.67 1.55
C GLN A 77 10.35 -7.35 0.56
N ARG A 78 10.30 -6.18 -0.10
CA ARG A 78 11.36 -5.74 -1.03
C ARG A 78 12.69 -5.51 -0.31
N ARG A 79 12.68 -4.85 0.86
CA ARG A 79 13.88 -4.66 1.69
C ARG A 79 14.45 -5.99 2.16
N GLN A 80 13.61 -6.90 2.67
CA GLN A 80 14.04 -8.23 3.10
C GLN A 80 14.65 -9.03 1.96
N LYS A 81 14.04 -9.00 0.77
CA LYS A 81 14.59 -9.66 -0.42
C LYS A 81 15.96 -9.10 -0.82
N ALA A 82 16.12 -7.78 -0.80
CA ALA A 82 17.41 -7.14 -1.08
C ALA A 82 18.48 -7.55 -0.06
N GLU A 83 18.13 -7.61 1.22
CA GLU A 83 19.03 -8.05 2.29
C GLU A 83 19.45 -9.52 2.12
N ILE A 84 18.52 -10.41 1.75
CA ILE A 84 18.82 -11.83 1.48
C ILE A 84 19.77 -11.97 0.29
N LEU A 85 19.48 -11.29 -0.82
CA LEU A 85 20.31 -11.34 -2.03
C LEU A 85 21.73 -10.82 -1.75
N TRP A 86 21.85 -9.72 -1.00
CA TRP A 86 23.14 -9.19 -0.59
C TRP A 86 23.90 -10.19 0.28
N LYS A 87 23.27 -10.77 1.31
CA LYS A 87 23.93 -11.78 2.17
C LYS A 87 24.42 -13.00 1.38
N GLN A 88 23.64 -13.46 0.40
CA GLN A 88 24.05 -14.58 -0.46
C GLN A 88 25.27 -14.22 -1.31
N ALA A 89 25.29 -13.02 -1.90
CA ALA A 89 26.43 -12.54 -2.68
C ALA A 89 27.67 -12.33 -1.80
N ASP A 90 27.51 -11.67 -0.64
CA ASP A 90 28.58 -11.40 0.31
C ASP A 90 29.21 -12.69 0.83
N PHE A 91 28.40 -13.70 1.18
CA PHE A 91 28.88 -15.00 1.61
C PHE A 91 29.76 -15.69 0.55
N SER A 92 29.38 -15.61 -0.73
CA SER A 92 30.18 -16.17 -1.82
C SER A 92 31.53 -15.47 -1.98
N LEU A 93 31.57 -14.15 -1.84
CA LEU A 93 32.80 -13.36 -1.94
C LEU A 93 33.70 -13.56 -0.72
N GLU A 94 33.12 -13.61 0.48
CA GLU A 94 33.82 -13.88 1.73
C GLU A 94 34.49 -15.27 1.68
N ARG A 95 33.79 -16.29 1.17
CA ARG A 95 34.37 -17.62 1.01
C ARG A 95 35.56 -17.62 0.05
N GLN A 96 35.45 -16.94 -1.10
CA GLN A 96 36.57 -16.82 -2.05
C GLN A 96 37.78 -16.11 -1.42
N LYS A 97 37.53 -15.11 -0.57
CA LYS A 97 38.57 -14.41 0.16
C LYS A 97 39.27 -15.33 1.17
N GLN A 98 38.50 -16.05 1.98
CA GLN A 98 39.03 -17.02 2.95
C GLN A 98 39.84 -18.14 2.28
N ASP A 99 39.36 -18.66 1.15
CA ASP A 99 40.08 -19.67 0.37
C ASP A 99 41.43 -19.13 -0.16
N ALA A 100 41.47 -17.86 -0.60
CA ALA A 100 42.71 -17.20 -1.04
C ALA A 100 43.68 -16.97 0.12
N GLU A 101 43.18 -16.52 1.28
CA GLU A 101 43.98 -16.32 2.51
C GLU A 101 44.58 -17.63 3.02
N GLN A 102 43.80 -18.71 2.99
CA GLN A 102 44.27 -20.05 3.36
C GLN A 102 45.36 -20.53 2.40
N ARG A 103 45.19 -20.29 1.08
CA ARG A 103 46.20 -20.65 0.08
C ARG A 103 47.50 -19.86 0.26
N ILE A 104 47.43 -18.56 0.56
CA ILE A 104 48.62 -17.76 0.90
C ILE A 104 49.33 -18.37 2.12
N SER A 105 48.58 -18.73 3.16
CA SER A 105 49.14 -19.30 4.38
C SER A 105 49.90 -20.61 4.11
N LEU A 106 49.31 -21.50 3.29
CA LEU A 106 49.96 -22.75 2.86
C LEU A 106 51.21 -22.50 1.99
N LEU A 107 51.15 -21.52 1.08
CA LEU A 107 52.29 -21.17 0.24
C LEU A 107 53.44 -20.59 1.07
N ARG A 108 53.17 -19.72 2.04
CA ARG A 108 54.20 -19.16 2.95
C ARG A 108 54.89 -20.24 3.78
N LEU A 109 54.17 -21.29 4.17
CA LEU A 109 54.73 -22.43 4.90
C LEU A 109 55.58 -23.37 4.03
N THR A 110 55.30 -23.44 2.72
CA THR A 110 55.94 -24.40 1.80
C THR A 110 57.08 -23.78 0.97
N ASN A 111 56.95 -22.52 0.55
CA ASN A 111 57.96 -21.76 -0.19
C ASN A 111 57.79 -20.26 0.09
N GLY A 112 58.61 -19.71 1.00
CA GLY A 112 58.48 -18.35 1.53
C GLY A 112 58.43 -17.23 0.47
N ASP A 113 59.13 -17.38 -0.66
CA ASP A 113 59.09 -16.46 -1.81
C ASP A 113 58.38 -17.12 -3.00
N ASN A 114 57.04 -17.23 -2.92
CA ASN A 114 56.22 -17.70 -4.04
C ASN A 114 55.51 -16.52 -4.74
N PRO A 115 55.75 -16.26 -6.04
CA PRO A 115 55.10 -15.17 -6.78
C PRO A 115 53.57 -15.30 -6.88
N GLU A 116 53.01 -16.47 -6.61
CA GLU A 116 51.57 -16.68 -6.48
C GLU A 116 50.97 -15.99 -5.25
N ILE A 117 51.74 -15.79 -4.17
CA ILE A 117 51.28 -15.05 -2.99
C ILE A 117 50.84 -13.64 -3.39
N ARG A 118 51.66 -12.94 -4.18
CA ARG A 118 51.34 -11.58 -4.63
C ARG A 118 50.07 -11.54 -5.50
N ARG A 119 49.86 -12.55 -6.35
CA ARG A 119 48.65 -12.65 -7.17
C ARG A 119 47.40 -12.87 -6.31
N LEU A 120 47.50 -13.68 -5.25
CA LEU A 120 46.41 -13.92 -4.31
C LEU A 120 46.12 -12.69 -3.44
N GLU A 121 47.14 -11.93 -3.03
CA GLU A 121 46.95 -10.65 -2.32
C GLU A 121 46.15 -9.65 -3.17
N VAL A 122 46.54 -9.44 -4.44
CA VAL A 122 45.78 -8.60 -5.37
C VAL A 122 44.34 -9.09 -5.53
N ARG A 123 44.14 -10.41 -5.61
CA ARG A 123 42.80 -11.00 -5.70
C ARG A 123 41.95 -10.74 -4.46
N ILE A 124 42.54 -10.79 -3.27
CA ILE A 124 41.85 -10.46 -2.01
C ILE A 124 41.41 -8.99 -2.02
N ASP A 125 42.28 -8.08 -2.47
CA ASP A 125 41.95 -6.65 -2.59
C ASP A 125 40.78 -6.42 -3.56
N GLU A 126 40.79 -7.08 -4.73
CA GLU A 126 39.68 -7.05 -5.70
C GLU A 126 38.36 -7.56 -5.08
N LEU A 127 38.41 -8.67 -4.35
CA LEU A 127 37.24 -9.23 -3.67
C LEU A 127 36.71 -8.28 -2.61
N GLN A 128 37.60 -7.64 -1.84
CA GLN A 128 37.22 -6.66 -0.82
C GLN A 128 36.54 -5.44 -1.46
N GLN A 129 37.13 -4.89 -2.53
CA GLN A 129 36.54 -3.79 -3.28
C GLN A 129 35.16 -4.16 -3.85
N HIS A 130 35.01 -5.39 -4.37
CA HIS A 130 33.73 -5.86 -4.90
C HIS A 130 32.65 -5.92 -3.81
N ARG A 131 32.99 -6.44 -2.61
CA ARG A 131 32.08 -6.47 -1.47
C ARG A 131 31.64 -5.08 -1.03
N ASP A 132 32.58 -4.13 -0.96
CA ASP A 132 32.28 -2.75 -0.58
C ASP A 132 31.33 -2.08 -1.58
N LEU A 133 31.54 -2.28 -2.88
CA LEU A 133 30.65 -1.76 -3.92
C LEU A 133 29.24 -2.39 -3.84
N GLN A 134 29.14 -3.70 -3.61
CA GLN A 134 27.85 -4.36 -3.45
C GLN A 134 27.10 -3.88 -2.21
N ARG A 135 27.81 -3.63 -1.10
CA ARG A 135 27.23 -3.05 0.11
C ARG A 135 26.66 -1.65 -0.17
N VAL A 136 27.43 -0.78 -0.82
CA VAL A 136 26.97 0.57 -1.18
C VAL A 136 25.75 0.49 -2.11
N GLN A 137 25.78 -0.38 -3.11
CA GLN A 137 24.64 -0.59 -4.01
C GLN A 137 23.38 -1.03 -3.25
N LYS A 138 23.52 -1.97 -2.30
CA LYS A 138 22.43 -2.43 -1.44
C LYS A 138 21.85 -1.27 -0.63
N ASP A 139 22.69 -0.51 0.05
CA ASP A 139 22.26 0.61 0.90
C ASP A 139 21.47 1.64 0.08
N ARG A 140 21.95 2.00 -1.12
CA ARG A 140 21.22 2.88 -2.05
C ARG A 140 19.87 2.32 -2.50
N MET A 141 19.76 1.00 -2.68
CA MET A 141 18.50 0.36 -3.04
C MET A 141 17.50 0.41 -1.88
N ILE A 142 17.97 0.22 -0.65
CA ILE A 142 17.14 0.33 0.55
C ILE A 142 16.62 1.76 0.72
N ASP A 143 17.49 2.78 0.54
CA ASP A 143 17.10 4.18 0.55
C ASP A 143 16.00 4.46 -0.48
N LEU A 144 16.17 3.99 -1.72
CA LEU A 144 15.17 4.14 -2.78
C LEU A 144 13.82 3.51 -2.41
N TYR A 145 13.81 2.34 -1.77
CA TYR A 145 12.58 1.72 -1.29
C TYR A 145 11.89 2.55 -0.20
N ASN A 146 12.67 3.12 0.72
CA ASN A 146 12.13 3.96 1.78
C ASN A 146 11.52 5.26 1.22
N ASP A 147 12.20 5.90 0.27
CA ASP A 147 11.71 7.14 -0.35
C ASP A 147 10.45 6.89 -1.18
N ARG A 148 10.42 5.81 -1.97
CA ARG A 148 9.23 5.45 -2.75
C ARG A 148 8.05 5.09 -1.85
N GLN A 149 8.27 4.33 -0.78
CA GLN A 149 7.23 4.06 0.21
C GLN A 149 6.67 5.36 0.78
N ARG A 150 7.54 6.28 1.21
CA ARG A 150 7.13 7.57 1.77
C ARG A 150 6.29 8.38 0.78
N MET A 151 6.75 8.53 -0.46
CA MET A 151 6.00 9.25 -1.50
C MET A 151 4.63 8.63 -1.74
N GLU A 152 4.57 7.31 -1.84
CA GLU A 152 3.31 6.60 -2.03
C GLU A 152 2.34 6.78 -0.84
N LEU A 153 2.84 6.79 0.40
CA LEU A 153 2.00 7.03 1.58
C LEU A 153 1.48 8.47 1.64
N ILE A 154 2.32 9.45 1.32
CA ILE A 154 1.89 10.86 1.19
C ILE A 154 0.81 10.99 0.13
N TYR A 155 0.96 10.31 -1.01
CA TYR A 155 -0.06 10.34 -2.06
C TYR A 155 -1.41 9.80 -1.58
N LEU A 156 -1.44 8.73 -0.76
CA LEU A 156 -2.68 8.24 -0.17
C LEU A 156 -3.34 9.26 0.75
N GLU A 157 -2.55 10.02 1.51
CA GLU A 157 -3.06 11.09 2.38
C GLU A 157 -3.67 12.23 1.56
N VAL A 158 -3.02 12.61 0.46
CA VAL A 158 -3.59 13.60 -0.48
C VAL A 158 -4.90 13.08 -1.08
N GLN A 159 -4.98 11.82 -1.48
CA GLN A 159 -6.22 11.21 -1.99
C GLN A 159 -7.33 11.22 -0.93
N PHE A 160 -6.99 10.91 0.32
CA PHE A 160 -7.92 11.00 1.45
C PHE A 160 -8.48 12.41 1.63
N GLN A 161 -7.62 13.44 1.64
CA GLN A 161 -8.04 14.83 1.76
C GLN A 161 -8.90 15.29 0.58
N ARG A 162 -8.56 14.87 -0.65
CA ARG A 162 -9.38 15.16 -1.84
C ARG A 162 -10.78 14.56 -1.74
N TYR A 163 -10.87 13.31 -1.28
CA TYR A 163 -12.15 12.64 -1.05
C TYR A 163 -12.96 13.37 0.03
N GLU A 164 -12.31 13.72 1.13
CA GLU A 164 -12.92 14.42 2.26
C GLU A 164 -13.54 15.78 1.85
N LEU A 165 -12.85 16.53 1.00
CA LEU A 165 -13.38 17.78 0.42
C LEU A 165 -14.57 17.50 -0.50
N SER A 166 -14.44 16.49 -1.38
CA SER A 166 -15.46 16.13 -2.37
C SER A 166 -16.80 15.76 -1.73
N VAL A 167 -16.79 14.91 -0.68
CA VAL A 167 -18.04 14.51 -0.01
C VAL A 167 -18.72 15.64 0.76
N ARG A 168 -18.00 16.73 1.05
CA ARG A 168 -18.54 17.96 1.61
C ARG A 168 -18.97 18.99 0.56
N GLY A 169 -18.86 18.64 -0.73
CA GLY A 169 -19.17 19.54 -1.85
C GLY A 169 -18.15 20.66 -2.04
N LEU A 170 -16.94 20.50 -1.50
CA LEU A 170 -15.84 21.46 -1.64
C LEU A 170 -14.92 21.04 -2.78
N SER A 171 -14.43 22.03 -3.53
CA SER A 171 -13.46 21.78 -4.61
C SER A 171 -12.08 21.52 -4.03
N ALA A 172 -11.45 20.42 -4.44
CA ALA A 172 -10.07 20.13 -4.10
C ALA A 172 -9.09 20.83 -5.05
N LEU A 173 -7.91 21.18 -4.55
CA LEU A 173 -6.80 21.64 -5.38
C LEU A 173 -6.23 20.47 -6.20
N ASN A 174 -6.11 20.68 -7.50
CA ASN A 174 -5.55 19.73 -8.44
C ASN A 174 -4.13 20.16 -8.82
N PHE A 175 -3.14 19.57 -8.17
CA PHE A 175 -1.75 19.66 -8.56
C PHE A 175 -1.45 18.55 -9.57
N GLU A 176 -0.74 18.90 -10.65
CA GLU A 176 -0.12 17.93 -11.56
C GLU A 176 1.07 17.28 -10.84
N TRP A 177 1.24 15.98 -11.03
CA TRP A 177 2.27 15.16 -10.37
C TRP A 177 3.02 14.33 -11.41
#